data_AF-A0A939VY45-F1
#
_entry.id   AF-A0A939VY45-F1
#
_cell.length_a   1.000
_cell.length_b   1.000
_cell.length_c   1.000
_cell.angle_alpha   90.00
_cell.angle_beta   90.00
_cell.angle_gamma   90.00
#
_symmetry.space_group_name_H-M   'P 1'
#
loop_
_entity.id
_entity.type
_entity.pdbx_description
1 polymer ?
#
loop_
_entity_poly.entity_id
_entity_poly.type
_entity_poly.pdbx_seq_one_letter_code
_entity_poly.pdbx_strand_id
1 'polypeptide(L)'
;MRKYAVILTLSVMMFAFFYPQPEAKAMDPVTIAVLAPIAIQVAKTMMPYVVRGMINMGRMGLKAGKELVSILRLPLGLIQTIFLFPWGRNFSSGLRNMGHGIIAPFKFCFYVVLLPFSIFGVGL
;
A
#
# COMPACT_ATOMS: atom_id res chain seq x y z
N MET A 1 -12.50 -6.93 12.10
CA MET A 1 -12.03 -5.61 11.59
C MET A 1 -11.11 -4.88 12.57
N ARG A 2 -11.48 -4.73 13.85
CA ARG A 2 -10.67 -4.04 14.88
C ARG A 2 -9.23 -4.58 15.05
N LYS A 3 -9.03 -5.91 14.98
CA LYS A 3 -7.69 -6.54 15.11
C LYS A 3 -6.72 -6.15 13.97
N TYR A 4 -7.21 -6.07 12.73
CA TYR A 4 -6.40 -5.71 11.57
C TYR A 4 -6.04 -4.22 11.55
N ALA A 5 -6.96 -3.35 12.03
CA ALA A 5 -6.67 -1.92 12.19
C ALA A 5 -5.55 -1.69 13.21
N VAL A 6 -5.58 -2.40 14.34
CA VAL A 6 -4.53 -2.30 15.39
C VAL A 6 -3.16 -2.76 14.87
N ILE A 7 -3.11 -3.86 14.12
CA ILE A 7 -1.87 -4.37 13.52
C ILE A 7 -1.31 -3.36 12.51
N LEU A 8 -2.16 -2.76 11.67
CA LEU A 8 -1.76 -1.76 10.69
C LEU A 8 -1.22 -0.50 11.38
N THR A 9 -1.90 0.01 12.41
CA THR A 9 -1.40 1.17 13.18
C THR A 9 -0.06 0.90 13.86
N LEU A 10 0.13 -0.30 14.43
CA LEU A 10 1.41 -0.68 15.05
C LEU A 10 2.54 -0.79 14.03
N SER A 11 2.26 -1.32 12.84
CA SER A 11 3.25 -1.43 11.77
C SER A 11 3.70 -0.07 11.23
N VAL A 12 2.77 0.90 11.09
CA VAL A 12 3.08 2.27 10.68
C VAL A 12 3.89 2.99 11.75
N MET A 13 3.54 2.82 13.03
CA MET A 13 4.32 3.38 14.13
C MET A 13 5.75 2.83 14.14
N MET A 14 5.94 1.53 13.98
CA MET A 14 7.29 0.95 13.89
C MET A 14 8.08 1.57 12.74
N PHE A 15 7.51 1.69 11.54
CA PHE A 15 8.19 2.33 10.40
C PHE A 15 8.60 3.78 10.68
N ALA A 16 7.75 4.55 11.38
CA ALA A 16 8.04 5.93 11.73
C ALA A 16 9.23 6.06 12.72
N PHE A 17 9.40 5.09 13.63
CA PHE A 17 10.52 5.07 14.58
C PHE A 17 11.83 4.54 13.99
N PHE A 18 11.77 3.59 13.05
CA PHE A 18 12.97 2.99 12.45
C PHE A 18 13.61 3.84 11.34
N TYR A 19 12.87 4.80 10.76
CA TYR A 19 13.43 5.69 9.75
C TYR A 19 14.10 6.90 10.41
N PRO A 20 15.37 7.23 10.11
CA PRO A 20 16.05 8.38 10.69
C PRO A 20 15.25 9.64 10.35
N GLN A 21 14.67 10.25 11.37
CA GLN A 21 13.92 11.50 11.20
C GLN A 21 14.95 12.61 10.93
N PRO A 22 14.82 13.37 9.83
CA PRO A 22 15.69 14.51 9.58
C PRO A 22 15.56 15.48 10.76
N GLU A 23 16.68 15.87 11.36
CA GLU A 23 16.69 16.84 12.45
C GLU A 23 16.01 18.13 11.98
N ALA A 24 14.86 18.44 12.59
CA ALA A 24 14.13 19.65 12.28
C ALA A 24 14.96 20.85 12.75
N LYS A 25 15.71 21.47 11.83
CA LYS A 25 16.31 22.78 12.07
C LYS A 25 15.18 23.75 12.37
N ALA A 26 15.07 24.18 13.62
CA ALA A 26 14.07 25.14 14.03
C ALA A 26 14.24 26.41 13.22
N MET A 27 13.21 26.77 12.47
CA MET A 27 13.14 28.04 11.77
C MET A 27 12.82 29.12 12.80
N ASP A 28 13.45 30.29 12.69
CA ASP A 28 13.20 31.36 13.67
C ASP A 28 11.71 31.71 13.76
N PRO A 29 11.18 32.02 14.96
CA PRO A 29 9.74 32.29 15.17
C PRO A 29 9.20 33.38 14.25
N VAL A 30 10.04 34.37 13.92
CA VAL A 30 9.71 35.47 13.00
C VAL A 30 9.51 34.93 11.58
N THR A 31 10.38 34.04 11.11
CA THR A 31 10.28 33.42 9.79
C THR A 31 9.05 32.53 9.68
N ILE A 32 8.70 31.79 10.74
CA ILE A 32 7.45 31.02 10.80
C ILE A 32 6.24 31.95 10.73
N ALA A 33 6.24 33.06 11.48
CA ALA A 33 5.12 33.99 11.52
C ALA A 33 4.85 34.65 10.15
N VAL A 34 5.89 34.93 9.38
CA VAL A 34 5.76 35.51 8.03
C VAL A 34 5.36 34.46 6.99
N LEU A 35 5.94 33.25 7.05
CA LEU A 35 5.66 32.20 6.08
C LEU A 35 4.35 31.45 6.33
N ALA A 36 3.92 31.32 7.58
CA ALA A 36 2.70 30.60 7.96
C ALA A 36 1.43 31.08 7.22
N PRO A 37 1.10 32.38 7.15
CA PRO A 37 -0.11 32.82 6.44
C PRO A 37 -0.05 32.50 4.94
N ILE A 38 1.11 32.65 4.31
CA ILE A 38 1.33 32.34 2.90
C ILE A 38 1.18 30.83 2.68
N ALA A 39 1.81 30.01 3.53
CA ALA A 39 1.73 28.57 3.48
C ALA A 39 0.29 28.06 3.66
N ILE A 40 -0.49 28.66 4.56
CA ILE A 40 -1.90 28.32 4.76
C ILE A 40 -2.75 28.64 3.52
N GLN A 41 -2.50 29.79 2.88
CA GLN A 41 -3.22 30.16 1.65
C GLN A 41 -2.90 29.20 0.50
N VAL A 42 -1.62 28.89 0.29
CA VAL A 42 -1.19 27.91 -0.72
C VAL A 42 -1.76 26.52 -0.41
N ALA A 43 -1.73 26.09 0.85
CA ALA A 43 -2.30 24.82 1.27
C ALA A 43 -3.81 24.73 1.01
N LYS A 44 -4.57 25.82 1.22
CA LYS A 44 -6.00 25.87 0.89
C LYS A 44 -6.27 25.70 -0.60
N THR A 45 -5.45 26.32 -1.46
CA THR A 45 -5.56 26.19 -2.91
C THR A 45 -5.17 24.79 -3.39
N MET A 46 -4.17 24.16 -2.75
CA MET A 46 -3.67 22.84 -3.11
C MET A 46 -4.50 21.68 -2.55
N MET A 47 -5.29 21.93 -1.49
CA MET A 47 -6.12 20.94 -0.80
C MET A 47 -6.91 20.01 -1.74
N PRO A 48 -7.67 20.48 -2.75
CA PRO A 48 -8.41 19.58 -3.64
C PRO A 48 -7.51 18.64 -4.45
N TYR A 49 -6.33 19.10 -4.87
CA TYR A 49 -5.38 18.28 -5.62
C TYR A 49 -4.71 17.24 -4.73
N VAL A 50 -4.37 17.61 -3.50
CA VAL A 50 -3.82 16.69 -2.49
C VAL A 50 -4.84 15.61 -2.15
N VAL A 51 -6.11 15.98 -1.93
CA VAL A 51 -7.18 15.02 -1.64
C VAL A 51 -7.41 14.06 -2.81
N ARG A 52 -7.46 14.58 -4.05
CA ARG A 52 -7.56 13.72 -5.25
C ARG A 52 -6.37 12.78 -5.37
N GLY A 53 -5.15 13.29 -5.16
CA GLY A 53 -3.93 12.49 -5.17
C GLY A 53 -3.94 11.38 -4.13
N MET A 54 -4.37 11.67 -2.90
CA MET A 54 -4.52 10.67 -1.85
C MET A 54 -5.57 9.61 -2.19
N ILE A 55 -6.73 9.99 -2.74
CA ILE A 55 -7.76 9.03 -3.13
C ILE A 55 -7.23 8.09 -4.21
N ASN A 56 -6.54 8.64 -5.22
CA ASN A 56 -5.99 7.87 -6.31
C ASN A 56 -4.88 6.91 -5.83
N MET A 57 -3.99 7.41 -4.98
CA MET A 57 -2.97 6.62 -4.32
C MET A 57 -3.58 5.52 -3.45
N GLY A 58 -4.64 5.81 -2.71
CA GLY A 58 -5.39 4.83 -1.91
C GLY A 58 -5.99 3.73 -2.78
N ARG A 59 -6.60 4.07 -3.92
CA ARG A 59 -7.14 3.09 -4.88
C ARG A 59 -6.04 2.17 -5.44
N MET A 60 -4.90 2.73 -5.81
CA MET A 60 -3.75 1.93 -6.28
C MET A 60 -3.18 1.05 -5.16
N GLY A 61 -3.07 1.59 -3.93
CA GLY A 61 -2.66 0.85 -2.75
C GLY A 61 -3.56 -0.34 -2.43
N LEU A 62 -4.88 -0.20 -2.63
CA LEU A 62 -5.82 -1.32 -2.51
C LEU A 62 -5.60 -2.40 -3.57
N LYS A 63 -5.27 -2.03 -4.82
CA LYS A 63 -4.90 -3.00 -5.87
C LYS A 63 -3.62 -3.75 -5.49
N ALA A 64 -2.60 -3.03 -5.04
CA ALA A 64 -1.36 -3.64 -4.54
C ALA A 64 -1.64 -4.58 -3.34
N GLY A 65 -2.44 -4.15 -2.37
CA GLY A 65 -2.82 -4.96 -1.22
C GLY A 65 -3.55 -6.26 -1.60
N LYS A 66 -4.41 -6.23 -2.62
CA LYS A 66 -5.08 -7.43 -3.15
C LYS A 66 -4.09 -8.42 -3.76
N GLU A 67 -3.07 -7.94 -4.47
CA GLU A 67 -2.01 -8.79 -5.00
C GLU A 67 -1.14 -9.36 -3.88
N LEU A 68 -0.88 -8.60 -2.81
CA LEU A 68 -0.15 -9.07 -1.62
C LEU A 68 -0.87 -10.28 -0.97
N VAL A 69 -2.20 -10.22 -0.84
CA VAL A 69 -3.00 -11.37 -0.39
C VAL A 69 -2.95 -12.52 -1.40
N SER A 70 -2.83 -12.21 -2.69
CA SER A 70 -2.74 -13.23 -3.74
C SER A 70 -1.40 -13.97 -3.74
N ILE A 71 -0.33 -13.39 -3.21
CA ILE A 71 0.95 -14.09 -2.97
C ILE A 71 0.74 -15.27 -2.01
N LEU A 72 -0.13 -15.12 -1.01
CA LEU A 72 -0.45 -16.21 -0.07
C LEU A 72 -1.21 -17.38 -0.72
N ARG A 73 -1.70 -17.23 -1.96
CA ARG A 73 -2.33 -18.33 -2.71
C ARG A 73 -1.32 -19.36 -3.19
N LEU A 74 -0.03 -19.03 -3.24
CA LEU A 74 1.04 -19.95 -3.64
C LEU A 74 1.19 -21.12 -2.66
N PRO A 75 1.45 -20.89 -1.34
CA PRO A 75 1.49 -21.98 -0.37
C PRO A 75 0.14 -22.68 -0.20
N LEU A 76 -0.97 -21.94 -0.30
CA LEU A 76 -2.32 -22.51 -0.29
C LEU A 76 -2.56 -23.46 -1.48
N GLY A 77 -2.10 -23.08 -2.67
CA GLY A 77 -2.16 -23.89 -3.88
C GLY A 77 -1.34 -25.16 -3.73
N LEU A 78 -0.11 -25.07 -3.21
CA LEU A 78 0.76 -26.22 -2.93
C LEU A 78 0.10 -27.22 -1.97
N ILE A 79 -0.51 -26.73 -0.88
CA ILE A 79 -1.23 -27.60 0.07
C ILE A 79 -2.41 -28.28 -0.62
N GLN A 80 -3.17 -27.55 -1.44
CA GLN A 80 -4.30 -28.11 -2.19
C GLN A 80 -3.87 -29.15 -3.23
N THR A 81 -2.75 -28.95 -3.90
CA THR A 81 -2.23 -29.90 -4.90
C THR A 81 -1.52 -31.10 -4.30
N ILE A 82 -0.90 -30.98 -3.13
CA ILE A 82 -0.12 -32.07 -2.51
C ILE A 82 -0.99 -32.90 -1.56
N PHE A 83 -1.77 -32.25 -0.68
CA PHE A 83 -2.51 -32.94 0.38
C PHE A 83 -3.98 -33.19 0.05
N LEU A 84 -4.62 -32.35 -0.78
CA LEU A 84 -6.02 -32.52 -1.17
C LEU A 84 -6.20 -33.24 -2.52
N PHE A 85 -5.11 -33.61 -3.17
CA PHE A 85 -5.12 -34.45 -4.38
C PHE A 85 -5.79 -35.83 -4.18
N PRO A 86 -5.56 -36.56 -3.07
CA PRO A 86 -6.23 -37.84 -2.81
C PRO A 86 -7.75 -37.72 -2.64
N TRP A 87 -8.27 -36.53 -2.33
CA TRP A 87 -9.70 -36.26 -2.16
C TRP A 87 -10.40 -35.72 -3.43
N GLY A 88 -9.71 -35.77 -4.58
CA GLY A 88 -10.32 -35.84 -5.93
C GLY A 88 -10.98 -34.58 -6.50
N ARG A 89 -11.28 -33.53 -5.72
CA ARG A 89 -11.98 -32.32 -6.22
C ARG A 89 -11.15 -31.03 -6.25
N ASN A 90 -9.96 -31.01 -5.65
CA ASN A 90 -9.26 -29.74 -5.38
C ASN A 90 -7.91 -29.58 -6.12
N PHE A 91 -7.56 -30.50 -7.02
CA PHE A 91 -6.29 -30.42 -7.76
C PHE A 91 -6.27 -29.27 -8.78
N SER A 92 -7.34 -29.14 -9.58
CA SER A 92 -7.46 -28.06 -10.58
C SER A 92 -7.52 -26.67 -9.91
N SER A 93 -8.22 -26.54 -8.78
CA SER A 93 -8.27 -25.31 -8.00
C SER A 93 -6.92 -24.99 -7.33
N GLY A 94 -6.20 -26.01 -6.85
CA GLY A 94 -4.85 -25.87 -6.31
C GLY A 94 -3.85 -25.38 -7.35
N LEU A 95 -3.85 -25.96 -8.56
CA LEU A 95 -2.96 -25.57 -9.66
C LEU A 95 -3.22 -24.12 -10.09
N ARG A 96 -4.50 -23.72 -10.17
CA ARG A 96 -4.89 -22.34 -10.47
C ARG A 96 -4.45 -21.35 -9.39
N ASN A 97 -4.57 -21.72 -8.11
CA ASN A 97 -4.11 -20.89 -7.00
C ASN A 97 -2.59 -20.76 -6.97
N MET A 98 -1.87 -21.84 -7.31
CA MET A 98 -0.42 -21.83 -7.45
C MET A 98 0.04 -20.89 -8.57
N GLY A 99 -0.57 -20.99 -9.76
CA GLY A 99 -0.28 -20.10 -10.89
C GLY A 99 -0.57 -18.62 -10.57
N HIS A 100 -1.70 -18.32 -9.93
CA HIS A 100 -1.99 -16.96 -9.48
C HIS A 100 -1.01 -16.47 -8.42
N GLY A 101 -0.57 -17.35 -7.51
CA GLY A 101 0.42 -17.01 -6.48
C GLY A 101 1.80 -16.68 -7.07
N ILE A 102 2.24 -17.36 -8.13
CA ILE A 102 3.53 -17.10 -8.80
C ILE A 102 3.53 -15.74 -9.51
N ILE A 103 2.39 -15.36 -10.12
CA ILE A 103 2.26 -14.11 -10.88
C ILE A 103 2.01 -12.90 -9.96
N ALA A 104 1.36 -13.11 -8.81
CA ALA A 104 1.03 -12.08 -7.83
C ALA A 104 2.21 -11.18 -7.38
N PRO A 105 3.43 -11.67 -7.06
CA PRO A 105 4.54 -10.81 -6.64
C PRO A 105 4.97 -9.83 -7.73
N PHE A 106 4.95 -10.23 -9.01
CA PHE A 106 5.29 -9.35 -10.12
C PHE A 106 4.24 -8.25 -10.30
N LYS A 107 2.96 -8.60 -10.19
CA LYS A 107 1.86 -7.61 -10.21
C LYS A 107 1.94 -6.66 -9.03
N PHE A 108 2.27 -7.18 -7.85
CA PHE A 108 2.47 -6.37 -6.65
C PHE A 108 3.60 -5.34 -6.86
N CYS A 109 4.78 -5.77 -7.31
CA CYS A 109 5.89 -4.85 -7.60
C CYS A 109 5.50 -3.78 -8.63
N PHE A 110 4.78 -4.16 -9.69
CA PHE A 110 4.30 -3.21 -10.69
C PHE A 110 3.38 -2.14 -10.09
N TYR A 111 2.41 -2.54 -9.26
CA TYR A 111 1.51 -1.58 -8.59
C TYR A 111 2.22 -0.71 -7.54
N VAL A 112 3.24 -1.24 -6.85
CA VAL A 112 4.06 -0.46 -5.90
C VAL A 112 4.89 0.59 -6.63
N VAL A 113 5.49 0.25 -7.77
CA VAL A 113 6.24 1.21 -8.60
C VAL A 113 5.32 2.28 -9.20
N LEU A 114 4.08 1.92 -9.54
CA LEU A 114 3.07 2.87 -10.04
C LEU A 114 2.41 3.72 -8.95
N LEU A 115 2.58 3.37 -7.67
CA LEU A 115 1.95 4.06 -6.54
C LEU A 115 2.29 5.57 -6.48
N PRO A 116 3.55 6.04 -6.64
CA PRO A 116 3.84 7.47 -6.73
C PRO A 116 3.22 8.14 -7.95
N PHE A 117 3.16 7.45 -9.10
CA PHE A 117 2.56 7.99 -10.33
C PHE A 117 1.03 8.07 -10.26
N SER A 118 0.41 7.22 -9.42
CA SER A 118 -1.04 7.21 -9.22
C SER A 118 -1.56 8.48 -8.55
N ILE A 119 -0.72 9.29 -7.89
CA ILE A 119 -1.07 10.63 -7.38
C ILE A 119 -1.65 11.49 -8.51
N PHE A 120 -1.08 11.38 -9.71
CA PHE A 120 -1.51 12.13 -10.90
C PHE A 120 -2.65 11.46 -11.68
N GLY A 121 -3.17 10.33 -11.17
CA GLY A 121 -4.24 9.57 -11.81
C GLY A 121 -3.76 8.55 -12.85
N VAL A 122 -2.45 8.29 -12.93
CA VAL A 122 -1.89 7.28 -13.85
C VAL A 122 -2.12 5.87 -13.30
N GLY A 123 -2.72 4.98 -14.10
CA GLY A 123 -2.92 3.56 -13.75
C GLY A 123 -4.12 3.24 -12.84
N LEU A 124 -5.08 4.17 -12.70
CA LEU A 124 -6.36 3.97 -12.02
C LEU A 124 -7.28 2.97 -12.72
#